data_AF-A0A358NAZ0-F1
#
_entry.id   AF-A0A358NAZ0-F1
#
_cell.length_a   1.000
_cell.length_b   1.000
_cell.length_c   1.000
_cell.angle_alpha   90.00
_cell.angle_beta   90.00
_cell.angle_gamma   90.00
#
_symmetry.space_group_name_H-M   'P 1'
#
loop_
_entity.id
_entity.type
_entity.pdbx_description
1 polymer ?
#
loop_
_entity_poly.entity_id
_entity_poly.type
_entity_poly.pdbx_seq_one_letter_code
_entity_poly.pdbx_strand_id
1 'polypeptide(L)'
;MKLMAFALALLLTPSAFAATINQLTESEKRSGWTLLFDGESTAGWRNYKKDNVSDGWKVVDGALVRSSRGAGDIMTAGKYDAFELSLEYKISKGGNSGVMFHVVEGDGPPWRTGPEIQVQDNVDGHDPQKAGWLYQLYQPTVPKWATNKEPVDATRPAGEWNQLYIRINNDDCEVCMNGVRYYRFKLNNADWKNRIAKSKFAKFDGFGTSGNGHICLQDHGNEVAYRNIKIREFKDDGTVPQPIDGKLGLKGELAFPKLKWDQWEPVNDAGKVRPLRLMELTYANDDSNRLFAASQFGEIWTFENEHDVETSSLFLDLRGKVKDFSTRGSNEQGLLGLAMHPKYQKNGQFFVYYSHPTEPKSIVSRFSVSKDDPNKADPGSELVIMEIEQPYQNHNGGPIEFGPDGYLYVALGDGGDRNDPHGNGQNLGTLLGSILRIDVDHPADGKNYGIPADNPFVAVSGARPEIYAHGIRNPWRIAFNKQDGTLWVGDVGQELWEEVIVVKKGGNYGWSGREGSHAFGNRKAATNVSKPLEPVWEYDHQIGKSITGGRVYHSSRIPALSGKYLYADYVTGSIWALHYDAISGKLISNEQVVPESVAVLAFGEDQNGEVYYLTNSSRGESIYRFGK
;
A
#
# COMPACT_ATOMS: atom_id res chain seq x y z
N MET A 1 26.80 -50.04 25.56
CA MET A 1 25.49 -49.79 24.94
C MET A 1 25.16 -48.31 25.09
N LYS A 2 25.29 -47.53 24.01
CA LYS A 2 24.84 -46.13 23.94
C LYS A 2 23.44 -46.15 23.33
N LEU A 3 22.43 -45.61 24.01
CA LEU A 3 21.14 -45.29 23.39
C LEU A 3 21.20 -43.87 22.85
N MET A 4 21.13 -43.73 21.52
CA MET A 4 20.85 -42.48 20.83
C MET A 4 19.36 -42.20 20.89
N ALA A 5 18.97 -41.06 21.45
CA ALA A 5 17.63 -40.51 21.31
C ALA A 5 17.59 -39.66 20.03
N PHE A 6 16.82 -40.11 19.03
CA PHE A 6 16.49 -39.32 17.86
C PHE A 6 15.38 -38.33 18.22
N ALA A 7 15.69 -37.03 18.25
CA ALA A 7 14.69 -35.98 18.28
C ALA A 7 14.11 -35.84 16.86
N LEU A 8 12.85 -36.22 16.69
CA LEU A 8 12.10 -36.08 15.45
C LEU A 8 11.71 -34.60 15.29
N ALA A 9 12.46 -33.84 14.49
CA ALA A 9 12.04 -32.51 14.07
C ALA A 9 10.82 -32.63 13.16
N LEU A 10 9.64 -32.26 13.65
CA LEU A 10 8.48 -32.04 12.80
C LEU A 10 8.77 -30.82 11.91
N LEU A 11 9.12 -31.09 10.66
CA LEU A 11 9.08 -30.10 9.59
C LEU A 11 7.61 -29.74 9.34
N LEU A 12 7.12 -28.72 10.02
CA LEU A 12 5.90 -28.02 9.61
C LEU A 12 6.21 -27.33 8.29
N THR A 13 5.82 -27.95 7.19
CA THR A 13 5.76 -27.28 5.89
C THR A 13 4.75 -26.13 6.02
N PRO A 14 5.12 -24.87 5.80
CA PRO A 14 4.12 -23.82 5.69
C PRO A 14 3.29 -24.14 4.45
N SER A 15 2.03 -24.54 4.64
CA SER A 15 1.06 -24.54 3.55
C SER A 15 0.98 -23.11 3.04
N ALA A 16 1.54 -22.89 1.86
CA ALA A 16 1.36 -21.66 1.11
C ALA A 16 -0.13 -21.56 0.78
N PHE A 17 -0.86 -20.73 1.52
CA PHE A 17 -2.20 -20.32 1.13
C PHE A 17 -2.04 -19.46 -0.13
N ALA A 18 -2.15 -20.09 -1.31
CA ALA A 18 -2.58 -19.35 -2.48
C ALA A 18 -3.95 -18.77 -2.15
N ALA A 19 -4.20 -17.50 -2.46
CA ALA A 19 -5.52 -16.89 -2.31
C ALA A 19 -6.57 -17.85 -2.90
N THR A 20 -7.48 -18.29 -2.05
CA THR A 20 -8.56 -19.19 -2.41
C THR A 20 -9.51 -18.44 -3.33
N ILE A 21 -9.69 -18.96 -4.56
CA ILE A 21 -10.60 -18.35 -5.53
C ILE A 21 -12.04 -18.34 -5.00
N ASN A 22 -12.80 -17.34 -5.41
CA ASN A 22 -14.17 -17.03 -4.99
C ASN A 22 -14.31 -16.85 -3.48
N GLN A 23 -13.38 -16.11 -2.88
CA GLN A 23 -13.43 -15.73 -1.47
C GLN A 23 -13.19 -14.23 -1.29
N LEU A 24 -13.68 -13.73 -0.16
CA LEU A 24 -13.44 -12.37 0.29
C LEU A 24 -12.33 -12.36 1.34
N THR A 25 -11.47 -11.35 1.30
CA THR A 25 -10.50 -11.05 2.37
C THR A 25 -11.25 -10.54 3.61
N GLU A 26 -10.61 -10.54 4.78
CA GLU A 26 -11.25 -10.03 6.00
C GLU A 26 -11.64 -8.55 5.87
N SER A 27 -10.82 -7.76 5.18
CA SER A 27 -11.11 -6.35 4.89
C SER A 27 -12.29 -6.19 3.93
N GLU A 28 -12.35 -6.99 2.86
CA GLU A 28 -13.48 -7.01 1.93
C GLU A 28 -14.80 -7.38 2.65
N LYS A 29 -14.79 -8.43 3.49
CA LYS A 29 -15.98 -8.83 4.28
C LYS A 29 -16.49 -7.70 5.17
N ARG A 30 -15.59 -7.04 5.88
CA ARG A 30 -15.94 -5.96 6.83
C ARG A 30 -16.34 -4.67 6.13
N SER A 31 -15.82 -4.42 4.93
CA SER A 31 -16.13 -3.23 4.14
C SER A 31 -17.33 -3.39 3.20
N GLY A 32 -18.10 -4.46 3.33
CA GLY A 32 -19.40 -4.63 2.64
C GLY A 32 -19.33 -5.26 1.25
N TRP A 33 -18.20 -5.87 0.88
CA TRP A 33 -18.15 -6.70 -0.33
C TRP A 33 -18.94 -7.99 -0.14
N THR A 34 -19.54 -8.46 -1.24
CA THR A 34 -20.25 -9.74 -1.33
C THR A 34 -19.84 -10.48 -2.61
N LEU A 35 -20.00 -11.81 -2.62
CA LEU A 35 -19.74 -12.63 -3.81
C LEU A 35 -20.99 -12.68 -4.68
N LEU A 36 -20.83 -12.39 -5.97
CA LEU A 36 -21.83 -12.67 -7.01
C LEU A 36 -21.68 -14.06 -7.62
N PHE A 37 -20.59 -14.76 -7.30
CA PHE A 37 -20.33 -16.10 -7.78
C PHE A 37 -19.51 -16.88 -6.74
N ASP A 38 -20.02 -18.05 -6.37
CA ASP A 38 -19.46 -18.94 -5.35
C ASP A 38 -18.39 -19.90 -5.88
N GLY A 39 -18.27 -20.04 -7.20
CA GLY A 39 -17.38 -21.02 -7.85
C GLY A 39 -18.01 -22.39 -8.06
N GLU A 40 -19.27 -22.60 -7.66
CA GLU A 40 -19.91 -23.91 -7.64
C GLU A 40 -21.22 -23.93 -8.45
N SER A 41 -21.96 -22.83 -8.46
CA SER A 41 -23.29 -22.76 -9.07
C SER A 41 -23.50 -21.47 -9.87
N THR A 42 -24.51 -21.47 -10.75
CA THR A 42 -24.95 -20.27 -11.46
C THR A 42 -26.02 -19.50 -10.67
N ALA A 43 -26.14 -19.74 -9.36
CA ALA A 43 -27.11 -19.06 -8.53
C ALA A 43 -26.88 -17.53 -8.57
N GLY A 44 -27.97 -16.76 -8.62
CA GLY A 44 -27.90 -15.31 -8.78
C GLY A 44 -27.67 -14.83 -10.22
N TRP A 45 -27.59 -15.75 -11.19
CA TRP A 45 -27.49 -15.43 -12.62
C TRP A 45 -28.67 -16.02 -13.40
N ARG A 46 -29.03 -15.36 -14.51
CA ARG A 46 -29.99 -15.85 -15.50
C ARG A 46 -29.62 -15.34 -16.88
N ASN A 47 -30.04 -16.01 -17.94
CA ASN A 47 -29.90 -15.44 -19.27
C ASN A 47 -30.80 -14.21 -19.45
N TYR A 48 -30.35 -13.27 -20.28
CA TYR A 48 -31.15 -12.12 -20.69
C TYR A 48 -32.51 -12.58 -21.27
N LYS A 49 -33.60 -12.03 -20.74
CA LYS A 49 -35.01 -12.36 -21.01
C LYS A 49 -35.42 -13.80 -20.70
N LYS A 50 -34.69 -14.48 -19.82
CA LYS A 50 -34.99 -15.84 -19.36
C LYS A 50 -34.86 -15.93 -17.84
N ASP A 51 -35.50 -16.94 -17.26
CA ASP A 51 -35.48 -17.18 -15.82
C ASP A 51 -34.28 -18.03 -15.36
N ASN A 52 -33.63 -18.73 -16.29
CA ASN A 52 -32.53 -19.65 -15.99
C ASN A 52 -31.30 -19.35 -16.84
N VAL A 53 -30.15 -19.88 -16.40
CA VAL A 53 -28.91 -19.94 -17.21
C VAL A 53 -28.98 -21.14 -18.17
N SER A 54 -28.56 -20.93 -19.41
CA SER A 54 -28.54 -21.94 -20.47
C SER A 54 -27.36 -22.90 -20.31
N ASP A 55 -27.46 -24.08 -20.91
CA ASP A 55 -26.37 -25.08 -20.93
C ASP A 55 -25.09 -24.60 -21.60
N GLY A 56 -25.12 -23.43 -22.27
CA GLY A 56 -23.95 -22.81 -22.87
C GLY A 56 -23.01 -22.16 -21.86
N TRP A 57 -23.48 -21.86 -20.64
CA TRP A 57 -22.66 -21.40 -19.51
C TRP A 57 -22.50 -22.51 -18.49
N LYS A 58 -21.26 -22.78 -18.08
CA LYS A 58 -20.92 -23.87 -17.17
C LYS A 58 -19.97 -23.41 -16.10
N VAL A 59 -20.07 -24.02 -14.92
CA VAL A 59 -19.04 -23.88 -13.89
C VAL A 59 -17.94 -24.90 -14.18
N VAL A 60 -16.72 -24.42 -14.41
CA VAL A 60 -15.53 -25.24 -14.68
C VAL A 60 -14.37 -24.71 -13.84
N ASP A 61 -13.78 -25.57 -13.00
CA ASP A 61 -12.63 -25.24 -12.14
C ASP A 61 -12.81 -23.96 -11.32
N GLY A 62 -14.01 -23.77 -10.76
CA GLY A 62 -14.32 -22.58 -9.96
C GLY A 62 -14.56 -21.31 -10.78
N ALA A 63 -14.76 -21.41 -12.10
CA ALA A 63 -15.04 -20.28 -12.98
C ALA A 63 -16.37 -20.47 -13.73
N LEU A 64 -17.08 -19.37 -13.98
CA LEU A 64 -18.25 -19.31 -14.84
C LEU A 64 -17.78 -19.16 -16.29
N VAL A 65 -17.89 -20.22 -17.07
CA VAL A 65 -17.32 -20.35 -18.42
C VAL A 65 -18.40 -20.40 -19.49
N ARG A 66 -18.26 -19.52 -20.48
CA ARG A 66 -19.00 -19.61 -21.73
C ARG A 66 -18.41 -20.75 -22.56
N SER A 67 -19.08 -21.91 -22.58
CA SER A 67 -18.56 -23.17 -23.13
C SER A 67 -19.11 -23.57 -24.51
N SER A 68 -20.15 -22.91 -25.05
CA SER A 68 -20.77 -23.31 -26.33
C SER A 68 -21.35 -22.13 -27.12
N ARG A 69 -21.35 -22.23 -28.46
CA ARG A 69 -21.94 -21.20 -29.34
C ARG A 69 -23.42 -20.98 -29.04
N GLY A 70 -23.85 -19.71 -28.99
CA GLY A 70 -25.24 -19.34 -28.77
C GLY A 70 -25.70 -19.52 -27.32
N ALA A 71 -24.79 -19.45 -26.35
CA ALA A 71 -25.10 -19.48 -24.93
C ALA A 71 -26.04 -18.34 -24.51
N GLY A 72 -25.94 -17.20 -25.22
CA GLY A 72 -26.67 -15.97 -24.93
C GLY A 72 -26.09 -15.23 -23.73
N ASP A 73 -26.34 -13.93 -23.66
CA ASP A 73 -25.87 -13.09 -22.56
C ASP A 73 -26.50 -13.54 -21.24
N ILE A 74 -25.72 -13.51 -20.16
CA ILE A 74 -26.21 -13.74 -18.80
C ILE A 74 -26.10 -12.47 -17.98
N MET A 75 -27.01 -12.33 -17.03
CA MET A 75 -27.12 -11.16 -16.18
C MET A 75 -27.39 -11.59 -14.76
N THR A 76 -26.93 -10.76 -13.83
CA THR A 76 -27.29 -10.84 -12.42
C THR A 76 -28.81 -10.81 -12.25
N ALA A 77 -29.34 -11.59 -11.31
CA ALA A 77 -30.75 -11.53 -10.93
C ALA A 77 -31.09 -10.23 -10.20
N GLY A 78 -30.16 -9.74 -9.38
CA GLY A 78 -30.21 -8.44 -8.71
C GLY A 78 -29.96 -7.27 -9.67
N LYS A 79 -30.38 -6.08 -9.24
CA LYS A 79 -30.11 -4.79 -9.91
C LYS A 79 -29.32 -3.90 -8.96
N TYR A 80 -28.43 -3.10 -9.53
CA TYR A 80 -27.49 -2.27 -8.78
C TYR A 80 -27.54 -0.83 -9.30
N ASP A 81 -27.47 0.12 -8.39
CA ASP A 81 -27.39 1.56 -8.67
C ASP A 81 -25.92 2.02 -8.61
N ALA A 82 -25.47 2.53 -7.47
CA ALA A 82 -24.06 2.81 -7.21
C ALA A 82 -23.36 1.58 -6.62
N PHE A 83 -22.28 1.14 -7.28
CA PHE A 83 -21.57 -0.08 -6.89
C PHE A 83 -20.11 -0.09 -7.35
N GLU A 84 -19.33 -0.90 -6.67
CA GLU A 84 -18.02 -1.38 -7.11
C GLU A 84 -18.15 -2.84 -7.50
N LEU A 85 -17.60 -3.19 -8.66
CA LEU A 85 -17.51 -4.55 -9.18
C LEU A 85 -16.03 -4.87 -9.36
N SER A 86 -15.60 -5.99 -8.81
CA SER A 86 -14.29 -6.58 -9.08
C SER A 86 -14.51 -7.98 -9.61
N LEU A 87 -13.85 -8.34 -10.72
CA LEU A 87 -13.89 -9.69 -11.26
C LEU A 87 -12.58 -10.03 -11.94
N GLU A 88 -12.33 -11.33 -12.11
CA GLU A 88 -11.29 -11.83 -12.98
C GLU A 88 -11.90 -12.48 -14.22
N TYR A 89 -11.34 -12.19 -15.38
CA TYR A 89 -11.71 -12.84 -16.64
C TYR A 89 -10.51 -13.51 -17.31
N LYS A 90 -10.77 -14.57 -18.06
CA LYS A 90 -9.80 -15.23 -18.95
C LYS A 90 -10.47 -15.43 -20.30
N ILE A 91 -9.90 -14.84 -21.34
CA ILE A 91 -10.44 -14.85 -22.70
C ILE A 91 -9.61 -15.78 -23.60
N SER A 92 -10.27 -16.52 -24.49
CA SER A 92 -9.59 -17.33 -25.51
C SER A 92 -8.84 -16.47 -26.53
N LYS A 93 -7.84 -17.04 -27.21
CA LYS A 93 -7.12 -16.38 -28.33
C LYS A 93 -8.10 -15.85 -29.40
N GLY A 94 -7.92 -14.59 -29.80
CA GLY A 94 -8.81 -13.87 -30.72
C GLY A 94 -10.22 -13.61 -30.18
N GLY A 95 -10.44 -13.85 -28.88
CA GLY A 95 -11.78 -13.81 -28.28
C GLY A 95 -12.29 -12.40 -28.03
N ASN A 96 -13.61 -12.23 -28.11
CA ASN A 96 -14.36 -11.01 -27.81
C ASN A 96 -15.50 -11.33 -26.83
N SER A 97 -15.80 -10.41 -25.92
CA SER A 97 -16.85 -10.41 -24.93
C SER A 97 -16.96 -8.99 -24.33
N GLY A 98 -17.82 -8.83 -23.33
CA GLY A 98 -17.98 -7.59 -22.59
C GLY A 98 -18.64 -7.77 -21.23
N VAL A 99 -18.42 -6.79 -20.36
CA VAL A 99 -19.11 -6.64 -19.07
C VAL A 99 -19.93 -5.36 -19.15
N MET A 100 -21.25 -5.47 -19.07
CA MET A 100 -22.15 -4.32 -19.13
C MET A 100 -22.74 -4.01 -17.76
N PHE A 101 -23.03 -2.74 -17.51
CA PHE A 101 -23.68 -2.29 -16.29
C PHE A 101 -24.97 -1.52 -16.58
N HIS A 102 -25.83 -1.40 -15.56
CA HIS A 102 -27.14 -0.74 -15.65
C HIS A 102 -28.01 -1.25 -16.82
N VAL A 103 -27.89 -2.54 -17.15
CA VAL A 103 -28.69 -3.16 -18.21
C VAL A 103 -30.15 -3.22 -17.77
N VAL A 104 -31.03 -2.77 -18.65
CA VAL A 104 -32.49 -2.87 -18.51
C VAL A 104 -33.03 -3.77 -19.63
N GLU A 105 -33.89 -4.71 -19.26
CA GLU A 105 -34.62 -5.54 -20.23
C GLU A 105 -35.68 -4.70 -20.95
N GLY A 106 -35.69 -4.78 -22.28
CA GLY A 106 -36.62 -4.05 -23.14
C GLY A 106 -36.56 -4.60 -24.55
N ASP A 107 -36.92 -3.82 -25.57
CA ASP A 107 -36.89 -4.28 -26.96
C ASP A 107 -35.47 -4.31 -27.55
N GLY A 108 -35.00 -5.51 -27.84
CA GLY A 108 -33.66 -5.78 -28.38
C GLY A 108 -32.68 -6.42 -27.38
N PRO A 109 -31.37 -6.41 -27.70
CA PRO A 109 -30.30 -6.99 -26.88
C PRO A 109 -29.82 -6.05 -25.76
N PRO A 110 -29.10 -6.56 -24.74
CA PRO A 110 -28.71 -5.80 -23.54
C PRO A 110 -27.83 -4.57 -23.82
N TRP A 111 -26.96 -4.62 -24.83
CA TRP A 111 -26.09 -3.49 -25.21
C TRP A 111 -26.85 -2.25 -25.73
N ARG A 112 -28.17 -2.34 -25.97
CA ARG A 112 -29.00 -1.17 -26.29
C ARG A 112 -29.26 -0.28 -25.08
N THR A 113 -29.15 -0.81 -23.87
CA THR A 113 -29.43 -0.05 -22.63
C THR A 113 -28.18 0.10 -21.77
N GLY A 114 -27.41 -0.98 -21.60
CA GLY A 114 -26.23 -0.99 -20.74
C GLY A 114 -24.93 -0.60 -21.47
N PRO A 115 -24.16 0.38 -20.97
CA PRO A 115 -22.80 0.61 -21.41
C PRO A 115 -21.91 -0.60 -21.14
N GLU A 116 -20.96 -0.87 -22.04
CA GLU A 116 -20.14 -2.09 -22.07
C GLU A 116 -18.66 -1.75 -21.85
N ILE A 117 -18.03 -2.40 -20.88
CA ILE A 117 -16.57 -2.49 -20.77
C ILE A 117 -16.11 -3.70 -21.57
N GLN A 118 -15.24 -3.47 -22.54
CA GLN A 118 -14.76 -4.50 -23.47
C GLN A 118 -13.92 -5.57 -22.75
N VAL A 119 -14.12 -6.84 -23.12
CA VAL A 119 -13.28 -7.98 -22.73
C VAL A 119 -12.80 -8.66 -24.00
N GLN A 120 -11.49 -8.62 -24.27
CA GLN A 120 -10.98 -9.11 -25.56
C GLN A 120 -9.51 -9.52 -25.48
N ASP A 121 -9.11 -10.38 -26.41
CA ASP A 121 -7.70 -10.53 -26.78
C ASP A 121 -7.20 -9.29 -27.53
N ASN A 122 -6.42 -8.45 -26.87
CA ASN A 122 -5.89 -7.21 -27.47
C ASN A 122 -4.95 -7.45 -28.66
N VAL A 123 -4.40 -8.66 -28.81
CA VAL A 123 -3.44 -9.01 -29.86
C VAL A 123 -4.17 -9.53 -31.09
N ASP A 124 -4.90 -10.64 -30.97
CA ASP A 124 -5.53 -11.31 -32.13
C ASP A 124 -7.02 -10.98 -32.30
N GLY A 125 -7.64 -10.23 -31.38
CA GLY A 125 -9.04 -9.85 -31.47
C GLY A 125 -9.29 -8.78 -32.54
N HIS A 126 -10.48 -8.82 -33.15
CA HIS A 126 -10.82 -8.02 -34.33
C HIS A 126 -11.51 -6.69 -34.06
N ASP A 127 -12.01 -6.43 -32.84
CA ASP A 127 -12.65 -5.15 -32.54
C ASP A 127 -11.58 -4.05 -32.36
N PRO A 128 -11.82 -2.83 -32.90
CA PRO A 128 -10.92 -1.69 -32.68
C PRO A 128 -10.88 -1.20 -31.23
N GLN A 129 -11.87 -1.50 -30.39
CA GLN A 129 -11.88 -1.18 -28.96
C GLN A 129 -11.14 -2.28 -28.20
N LYS A 130 -10.21 -1.89 -27.34
CA LYS A 130 -9.39 -2.83 -26.56
C LYS A 130 -10.02 -3.15 -25.22
N ALA A 131 -9.59 -4.26 -24.60
CA ALA A 131 -10.11 -4.69 -23.32
C ALA A 131 -9.94 -3.59 -22.24
N GLY A 132 -10.95 -3.43 -21.39
CA GLY A 132 -11.02 -2.38 -20.37
C GLY A 132 -11.47 -1.01 -20.90
N TRP A 133 -11.76 -0.85 -22.19
CA TRP A 133 -12.34 0.39 -22.72
C TRP A 133 -13.85 0.38 -22.55
N LEU A 134 -14.45 1.56 -22.30
CA LEU A 134 -15.89 1.74 -22.30
C LEU A 134 -16.31 1.97 -23.75
N TYR A 135 -16.95 0.98 -24.35
CA TYR A 135 -17.11 0.84 -25.78
C TYR A 135 -17.61 2.13 -26.46
N GLN A 136 -16.80 2.68 -27.38
CA GLN A 136 -17.03 3.97 -28.08
C GLN A 136 -17.19 5.23 -27.20
N LEU A 137 -16.99 5.13 -25.89
CA LEU A 137 -17.16 6.25 -24.97
C LEU A 137 -15.82 6.68 -24.35
N TYR A 138 -15.10 5.77 -23.68
CA TYR A 138 -13.86 6.09 -22.98
C TYR A 138 -12.79 5.05 -23.22
N GLN A 139 -11.55 5.51 -23.25
CA GLN A 139 -10.34 4.70 -23.40
C GLN A 139 -9.26 5.29 -22.49
N PRO A 140 -8.26 4.49 -22.06
CA PRO A 140 -7.08 5.02 -21.41
C PRO A 140 -6.43 6.11 -22.27
N THR A 141 -6.04 7.20 -21.62
CA THR A 141 -5.26 8.26 -22.28
C THR A 141 -3.78 7.96 -22.14
N VAL A 142 -2.97 8.42 -23.10
CA VAL A 142 -1.51 8.44 -22.96
C VAL A 142 -1.15 9.23 -21.69
N PRO A 143 -0.56 8.59 -20.66
CA PRO A 143 -0.21 9.31 -19.45
C PRO A 143 0.82 10.40 -19.75
N LYS A 144 0.73 11.56 -19.08
CA LYS A 144 1.68 12.66 -19.28
C LYS A 144 3.14 12.28 -18.99
N TRP A 145 3.34 11.26 -18.16
CA TRP A 145 4.65 10.72 -17.76
C TRP A 145 5.14 9.59 -18.67
N ALA A 146 4.30 9.05 -19.55
CA ALA A 146 4.67 7.93 -20.40
C ALA A 146 5.66 8.37 -21.49
N THR A 147 6.78 7.64 -21.60
CA THR A 147 7.79 7.86 -22.64
C THR A 147 7.35 7.30 -24.00
N ASN A 148 6.50 6.28 -23.99
CA ASN A 148 5.79 5.80 -25.18
C ASN A 148 4.51 6.64 -25.41
N LYS A 149 4.26 7.03 -26.65
CA LYS A 149 3.09 7.84 -27.03
C LYS A 149 1.81 7.01 -27.19
N GLU A 150 1.75 5.85 -26.55
CA GLU A 150 0.65 4.89 -26.67
C GLU A 150 -0.20 4.90 -25.39
N PRO A 151 -1.51 4.66 -25.50
CA PRO A 151 -2.35 4.40 -24.34
C PRO A 151 -1.81 3.25 -23.48
N VAL A 152 -2.00 3.33 -22.17
CA VAL A 152 -1.59 2.25 -21.28
C VAL A 152 -2.38 0.97 -21.59
N ASP A 153 -1.67 -0.15 -21.73
CA ASP A 153 -2.25 -1.49 -21.78
C ASP A 153 -1.66 -2.33 -20.65
N ALA A 154 -2.48 -2.56 -19.62
CA ALA A 154 -2.16 -3.39 -18.48
C ALA A 154 -2.69 -4.82 -18.62
N THR A 155 -3.24 -5.20 -19.77
CA THR A 155 -3.78 -6.54 -19.99
C THR A 155 -2.67 -7.59 -20.09
N ARG A 156 -2.96 -8.79 -19.61
CA ARG A 156 -2.19 -10.00 -19.81
C ARG A 156 -2.69 -10.72 -21.07
N PRO A 157 -1.84 -11.48 -21.76
CA PRO A 157 -2.21 -12.20 -22.99
C PRO A 157 -3.44 -13.11 -22.84
N ALA A 158 -4.11 -13.40 -23.95
CA ALA A 158 -5.19 -14.39 -23.97
C ALA A 158 -4.75 -15.73 -23.37
N GLY A 159 -5.65 -16.36 -22.62
CA GLY A 159 -5.37 -17.54 -21.81
C GLY A 159 -4.86 -17.24 -20.38
N GLU A 160 -4.49 -16.00 -20.07
CA GLU A 160 -4.17 -15.56 -18.71
C GLU A 160 -5.35 -14.85 -18.04
N TRP A 161 -5.38 -14.89 -16.71
CA TRP A 161 -6.39 -14.19 -15.92
C TRP A 161 -6.07 -12.70 -15.83
N ASN A 162 -7.09 -11.87 -16.08
CA ASN A 162 -7.06 -10.43 -15.98
C ASN A 162 -8.09 -9.97 -14.95
N GLN A 163 -7.74 -9.06 -14.06
CA GLN A 163 -8.68 -8.41 -13.15
C GLN A 163 -9.29 -7.18 -13.84
N LEU A 164 -10.60 -7.03 -13.72
CA LEU A 164 -11.34 -5.82 -14.06
C LEU A 164 -12.01 -5.29 -12.79
N TYR A 165 -11.67 -4.06 -12.41
CA TYR A 165 -12.36 -3.31 -11.36
C TYR A 165 -13.12 -2.15 -11.99
N ILE A 166 -14.38 -1.99 -11.59
CA ILE A 166 -15.30 -0.96 -12.08
C ILE A 166 -15.97 -0.33 -10.87
N ARG A 167 -15.87 0.99 -10.75
CA ARG A 167 -16.70 1.80 -9.85
C ARG A 167 -17.72 2.55 -10.67
N ILE A 168 -18.99 2.41 -10.34
CA ILE A 168 -20.11 3.13 -10.96
C ILE A 168 -20.79 4.00 -9.89
N ASN A 169 -20.79 5.30 -10.12
CA ASN A 169 -21.54 6.31 -9.39
C ASN A 169 -21.79 7.52 -10.32
N ASN A 170 -22.82 8.33 -10.07
CA ASN A 170 -23.12 9.50 -10.88
C ASN A 170 -21.90 10.44 -11.07
N ASP A 171 -21.12 10.65 -10.01
CA ASP A 171 -20.04 11.65 -9.99
C ASP A 171 -18.61 11.12 -9.95
N ASP A 172 -18.41 9.82 -9.73
CA ASP A 172 -17.09 9.21 -9.53
C ASP A 172 -17.07 7.77 -10.08
N CYS A 173 -17.06 7.64 -11.41
CA CYS A 173 -16.82 6.35 -12.05
C CYS A 173 -15.34 6.13 -12.33
N GLU A 174 -14.90 4.87 -12.26
CA GLU A 174 -13.52 4.47 -12.48
C GLU A 174 -13.45 3.08 -13.11
N VAL A 175 -12.50 2.88 -14.03
CA VAL A 175 -12.18 1.56 -14.57
C VAL A 175 -10.68 1.30 -14.42
N CYS A 176 -10.35 0.17 -13.81
CA CYS A 176 -8.99 -0.33 -13.65
C CYS A 176 -8.85 -1.72 -14.26
N MET A 177 -7.72 -1.96 -14.94
CA MET A 177 -7.35 -3.26 -15.49
C MET A 177 -6.07 -3.74 -14.79
N ASN A 178 -6.12 -4.91 -14.15
CA ASN A 178 -5.03 -5.47 -13.35
C ASN A 178 -4.43 -4.44 -12.38
N GLY A 179 -5.26 -3.79 -11.55
CA GLY A 179 -4.82 -2.72 -10.65
C GLY A 179 -4.39 -1.42 -11.32
N VAL A 180 -4.24 -1.34 -12.65
CA VAL A 180 -3.86 -0.10 -13.34
C VAL A 180 -5.10 0.67 -13.75
N ARG A 181 -5.27 1.88 -13.21
CA ARG A 181 -6.33 2.79 -13.64
C ARG A 181 -6.19 3.18 -15.11
N TYR A 182 -7.27 2.97 -15.86
CA TYR A 182 -7.37 3.37 -17.26
C TYR A 182 -7.98 4.77 -17.40
N TYR A 183 -9.12 5.02 -16.76
CA TYR A 183 -9.78 6.33 -16.81
C TYR A 183 -10.82 6.49 -15.70
N ARG A 184 -11.20 7.75 -15.48
CA ARG A 184 -12.37 8.16 -14.69
C ARG A 184 -13.37 8.85 -15.59
N PHE A 185 -14.64 8.74 -15.25
CA PHE A 185 -15.73 9.41 -15.96
C PHE A 185 -16.87 9.75 -15.00
N LYS A 186 -17.86 10.51 -15.49
CA LYS A 186 -19.06 10.85 -14.74
C LYS A 186 -20.27 10.54 -15.58
N LEU A 187 -21.25 9.86 -15.01
CA LEU A 187 -22.51 9.62 -15.70
C LEU A 187 -23.29 10.93 -15.84
N ASN A 188 -24.15 11.01 -16.86
CA ASN A 188 -25.12 12.09 -17.04
C ASN A 188 -24.58 13.54 -17.19
N ASN A 189 -23.26 13.75 -17.09
CA ASN A 189 -22.64 15.05 -17.32
C ASN A 189 -22.61 15.41 -18.83
N ALA A 190 -22.14 16.62 -19.14
CA ALA A 190 -22.07 17.08 -20.53
C ALA A 190 -21.13 16.22 -21.41
N ASP A 191 -20.00 15.76 -20.87
CA ASP A 191 -19.05 14.92 -21.60
C ASP A 191 -19.66 13.55 -21.96
N TRP A 192 -20.31 12.88 -21.00
CA TRP A 192 -21.06 11.63 -21.18
C TRP A 192 -22.11 11.75 -22.29
N LYS A 193 -22.99 12.77 -22.18
CA LYS A 193 -24.05 13.03 -23.17
C LYS A 193 -23.47 13.30 -24.56
N ASN A 194 -22.40 14.09 -24.63
CA ASN A 194 -21.74 14.40 -25.90
C ASN A 194 -21.07 13.18 -26.54
N ARG A 195 -20.50 12.28 -25.74
CA ARG A 195 -19.90 11.03 -26.23
C ARG A 195 -20.98 10.08 -26.75
N ILE A 196 -22.08 9.91 -26.01
CA ILE A 196 -23.23 9.11 -26.46
C ILE A 196 -23.76 9.65 -27.79
N ALA A 197 -24.00 10.96 -27.89
CA ALA A 197 -24.52 11.60 -29.10
C ALA A 197 -23.60 11.43 -30.33
N LYS A 198 -22.29 11.22 -30.13
CA LYS A 198 -21.30 10.97 -31.19
C LYS A 198 -21.07 9.49 -31.47
N SER A 199 -21.58 8.60 -30.63
CA SER A 199 -21.39 7.15 -30.74
C SER A 199 -22.49 6.49 -31.57
N LYS A 200 -22.33 5.19 -31.87
CA LYS A 200 -23.41 4.38 -32.49
C LYS A 200 -24.67 4.28 -31.63
N PHE A 201 -24.57 4.63 -30.35
CA PHE A 201 -25.65 4.51 -29.37
C PHE A 201 -26.61 5.70 -29.34
N ALA A 202 -26.31 6.80 -30.05
CA ALA A 202 -27.15 8.00 -30.10
C ALA A 202 -28.61 7.76 -30.54
N LYS A 203 -28.87 6.62 -31.22
CA LYS A 203 -30.18 6.22 -31.72
C LYS A 203 -31.00 5.34 -30.77
N PHE A 204 -30.45 4.95 -29.63
CA PHE A 204 -31.12 4.08 -28.66
C PHE A 204 -31.57 4.92 -27.46
N ASP A 205 -32.87 5.17 -27.41
CA ASP A 205 -33.49 5.86 -26.29
C ASP A 205 -33.23 5.07 -25.01
N GLY A 206 -32.70 5.77 -24.00
CA GLY A 206 -32.39 5.19 -22.68
C GLY A 206 -31.00 4.55 -22.54
N PHE A 207 -30.17 4.51 -23.58
CA PHE A 207 -28.79 4.01 -23.45
C PHE A 207 -28.00 4.84 -22.43
N GLY A 208 -27.50 4.18 -21.38
CA GLY A 208 -26.67 4.83 -20.37
C GLY A 208 -27.39 5.87 -19.49
N THR A 209 -28.72 5.80 -19.37
CA THR A 209 -29.51 6.75 -18.55
C THR A 209 -30.23 6.12 -17.36
N SER A 210 -30.24 4.80 -17.22
CA SER A 210 -31.09 4.12 -16.22
C SER A 210 -30.71 4.45 -14.77
N GLY A 211 -29.42 4.62 -14.49
CA GLY A 211 -28.90 4.81 -13.11
C GLY A 211 -28.97 3.54 -12.26
N ASN A 212 -29.90 2.63 -12.53
CA ASN A 212 -30.03 1.33 -11.87
C ASN A 212 -30.25 0.22 -12.91
N GLY A 213 -29.62 -0.93 -12.73
CA GLY A 213 -29.89 -2.09 -13.58
C GLY A 213 -28.97 -3.27 -13.32
N HIS A 214 -29.01 -4.24 -14.22
CA HIS A 214 -28.27 -5.48 -14.06
C HIS A 214 -26.82 -5.36 -14.54
N ILE A 215 -25.93 -6.14 -13.94
CA ILE A 215 -24.62 -6.47 -14.51
C ILE A 215 -24.82 -7.64 -15.49
N CYS A 216 -24.26 -7.52 -16.70
CA CYS A 216 -24.40 -8.50 -17.77
C CYS A 216 -23.02 -8.94 -18.28
N LEU A 217 -22.83 -10.25 -18.46
CA LEU A 217 -21.68 -10.86 -19.12
C LEU A 217 -22.11 -11.29 -20.52
N GLN A 218 -21.41 -10.77 -21.52
CA GLN A 218 -21.80 -10.93 -22.92
C GLN A 218 -21.41 -12.31 -23.47
N ASP A 219 -22.26 -12.87 -24.34
CA ASP A 219 -21.88 -13.93 -25.28
C ASP A 219 -21.61 -13.33 -26.65
N HIS A 220 -20.34 -13.24 -27.04
CA HIS A 220 -19.93 -12.78 -28.36
C HIS A 220 -19.28 -13.89 -29.21
N GLY A 221 -19.63 -15.15 -28.95
CA GLY A 221 -19.20 -16.28 -29.79
C GLY A 221 -17.95 -17.02 -29.29
N ASN A 222 -17.07 -16.37 -28.55
CA ASN A 222 -15.80 -16.91 -28.06
C ASN A 222 -15.91 -17.50 -26.64
N GLU A 223 -14.90 -18.29 -26.25
CA GLU A 223 -14.80 -18.79 -24.88
C GLU A 223 -14.24 -17.69 -23.97
N VAL A 224 -14.97 -17.44 -22.89
CA VAL A 224 -14.58 -16.52 -21.82
C VAL A 224 -14.96 -17.16 -20.49
N ALA A 225 -14.08 -17.02 -19.50
CA ALA A 225 -14.27 -17.51 -18.15
C ALA A 225 -14.22 -16.35 -17.17
N TYR A 226 -15.07 -16.35 -16.15
CA TYR A 226 -15.10 -15.36 -15.08
C TYR A 226 -15.01 -16.03 -13.71
N ARG A 227 -14.29 -15.43 -12.76
CA ARG A 227 -14.21 -15.85 -11.35
C ARG A 227 -13.97 -14.65 -10.45
N ASN A 228 -13.94 -14.86 -9.14
CA ASN A 228 -13.73 -13.78 -8.16
C ASN A 228 -14.69 -12.61 -8.38
N ILE A 229 -15.94 -12.88 -8.77
CA ILE A 229 -16.92 -11.84 -9.09
C ILE A 229 -17.49 -11.32 -7.76
N LYS A 230 -17.07 -10.12 -7.38
CA LYS A 230 -17.38 -9.46 -6.11
C LYS A 230 -18.07 -8.14 -6.36
N ILE A 231 -19.01 -7.78 -5.49
CA ILE A 231 -19.70 -6.49 -5.56
C ILE A 231 -19.79 -5.82 -4.19
N ARG A 232 -19.65 -4.50 -4.16
CA ARG A 232 -19.95 -3.66 -3.00
C ARG A 232 -20.89 -2.54 -3.43
N GLU A 233 -22.11 -2.54 -2.90
CA GLU A 233 -23.06 -1.44 -3.08
C GLU A 233 -22.74 -0.31 -2.08
N PHE A 234 -22.97 0.93 -2.50
CA PHE A 234 -22.77 2.10 -1.65
C PHE A 234 -23.75 3.21 -1.99
N LYS A 235 -23.77 4.28 -1.19
CA LYS A 235 -24.68 5.41 -1.36
C LYS A 235 -24.14 6.41 -2.39
N ASP A 236 -25.00 7.30 -2.89
CA ASP A 236 -24.60 8.33 -3.87
C ASP A 236 -23.42 9.21 -3.40
N ASP A 237 -23.25 9.39 -2.08
CA ASP A 237 -22.11 10.12 -1.49
C ASP A 237 -20.75 9.42 -1.65
N GLY A 238 -20.75 8.19 -2.19
CA GLY A 238 -19.56 7.41 -2.45
C GLY A 238 -18.98 6.70 -1.22
N THR A 239 -19.60 6.86 -0.04
CA THR A 239 -19.08 6.31 1.22
C THR A 239 -19.31 4.80 1.32
N VAL A 240 -18.29 4.09 1.78
CA VAL A 240 -18.33 2.63 1.97
C VAL A 240 -18.17 2.28 3.46
N PRO A 241 -18.67 1.12 3.91
CA PRO A 241 -18.43 0.65 5.27
C PRO A 241 -16.93 0.55 5.59
N GLN A 242 -16.53 1.03 6.76
CA GLN A 242 -15.15 0.93 7.25
C GLN A 242 -14.84 -0.53 7.68
N PRO A 243 -13.65 -1.08 7.37
CA PRO A 243 -13.31 -2.47 7.65
C PRO A 243 -12.91 -2.69 9.13
N ILE A 244 -13.84 -2.41 10.05
CA ILE A 244 -13.59 -2.39 11.49
C ILE A 244 -14.54 -3.32 12.25
N ASP A 245 -14.04 -3.92 13.33
CA ASP A 245 -14.82 -4.72 14.28
C ASP A 245 -15.46 -3.86 15.38
N GLY A 246 -14.94 -2.65 15.60
CA GLY A 246 -15.40 -1.75 16.66
C GLY A 246 -14.75 -0.37 16.62
N LYS A 247 -15.27 0.54 17.44
CA LYS A 247 -14.72 1.89 17.65
C LYS A 247 -14.29 2.02 19.10
N LEU A 248 -13.06 2.46 19.33
CA LEU A 248 -12.51 2.67 20.68
C LEU A 248 -12.90 4.03 21.27
N GLY A 249 -13.34 4.98 20.44
CA GLY A 249 -13.78 6.30 20.89
C GLY A 249 -12.65 7.16 21.45
N LEU A 250 -11.41 6.91 21.04
CA LEU A 250 -10.27 7.71 21.47
C LEU A 250 -10.13 8.95 20.58
N LYS A 251 -9.46 9.97 21.11
CA LYS A 251 -9.20 11.22 20.40
C LYS A 251 -7.72 11.59 20.49
N GLY A 252 -7.32 12.49 19.60
CA GLY A 252 -6.03 13.13 19.63
C GLY A 252 -5.92 14.22 20.69
N GLU A 253 -4.85 14.22 21.46
CA GLU A 253 -4.50 15.30 22.37
C GLU A 253 -3.03 15.67 22.20
N LEU A 254 -2.70 16.96 22.27
CA LEU A 254 -1.31 17.38 22.25
C LEU A 254 -0.55 16.76 23.43
N ALA A 255 0.53 16.07 23.11
CA ALA A 255 1.38 15.46 24.11
C ALA A 255 2.16 16.50 24.91
N PHE A 256 2.60 17.57 24.23
CA PHE A 256 3.48 18.61 24.77
C PHE A 256 2.97 20.02 24.39
N PRO A 257 1.85 20.48 24.98
CA PRO A 257 1.17 21.72 24.57
C PRO A 257 2.00 23.00 24.78
N LYS A 258 3.03 22.98 25.63
CA LYS A 258 3.88 24.15 25.91
C LYS A 258 5.19 24.16 25.12
N LEU A 259 5.50 23.08 24.40
CA LEU A 259 6.79 22.88 23.77
C LEU A 259 7.04 23.90 22.65
N LYS A 260 8.16 24.60 22.76
CA LYS A 260 8.72 25.46 21.72
C LYS A 260 10.00 24.84 21.18
N TRP A 261 10.16 24.95 19.87
CA TRP A 261 11.25 24.34 19.13
C TRP A 261 12.42 25.31 19.01
N ASP A 262 13.56 24.96 19.59
CA ASP A 262 14.78 25.78 19.52
C ASP A 262 15.19 26.02 18.06
N GLN A 263 15.45 27.30 17.72
CA GLN A 263 15.84 27.74 16.38
C GLN A 263 14.86 27.37 15.25
N TRP A 264 13.57 27.18 15.57
CA TRP A 264 12.51 27.04 14.59
C TRP A 264 11.53 28.21 14.67
N GLU A 265 11.23 28.77 13.51
CA GLU A 265 10.23 29.82 13.35
C GLU A 265 9.16 29.33 12.35
N PRO A 266 7.87 29.63 12.59
CA PRO A 266 6.77 29.22 11.71
C PRO A 266 6.74 29.94 10.36
N VAL A 267 7.57 30.98 10.21
CA VAL A 267 7.73 31.78 9.00
C VAL A 267 9.22 31.92 8.71
N ASN A 268 9.63 31.65 7.47
CA ASN A 268 11.01 31.81 7.06
C ASN A 268 11.35 33.27 6.71
N ASP A 269 12.63 33.56 6.46
CA ASP A 269 13.12 34.92 6.14
C ASP A 269 12.47 35.55 4.91
N ALA A 270 11.88 34.74 4.02
CA ALA A 270 11.14 35.19 2.84
C ALA A 270 9.65 35.46 3.12
N GLY A 271 9.22 35.42 4.39
CA GLY A 271 7.83 35.62 4.80
C GLY A 271 6.90 34.45 4.47
N LYS A 272 7.43 33.28 4.11
CA LYS A 272 6.63 32.09 3.78
C LYS A 272 6.44 31.22 5.01
N VAL A 273 5.23 30.68 5.17
CA VAL A 273 4.93 29.70 6.21
C VAL A 273 5.85 28.49 6.05
N ARG A 274 6.49 28.12 7.15
CA ARG A 274 7.37 26.96 7.28
C ARG A 274 6.71 25.98 8.26
N PRO A 275 5.95 25.00 7.78
CA PRO A 275 5.32 24.04 8.68
C PRO A 275 6.40 23.13 9.30
N LEU A 276 6.23 22.73 10.55
CA LEU A 276 6.99 21.67 11.16
C LEU A 276 6.44 20.31 10.69
N ARG A 277 7.32 19.46 10.16
CA ARG A 277 7.00 18.10 9.67
C ARG A 277 7.95 17.12 10.34
N LEU A 278 7.49 16.51 11.42
CA LEU A 278 8.26 15.49 12.12
C LEU A 278 8.07 14.13 11.45
N MET A 279 9.17 13.45 11.16
CA MET A 279 9.23 12.16 10.49
C MET A 279 9.55 11.00 11.44
N GLU A 280 10.13 11.30 12.60
CA GLU A 280 10.42 10.32 13.66
C GLU A 280 10.35 11.01 15.02
N LEU A 281 9.87 10.28 16.02
CA LEU A 281 9.98 10.62 17.43
C LEU A 281 10.39 9.36 18.18
N THR A 282 11.55 9.39 18.81
CA THR A 282 12.13 8.22 19.47
C THR A 282 12.82 8.63 20.77
N TYR A 283 13.38 7.66 21.48
CA TYR A 283 14.12 7.86 22.72
C TYR A 283 15.49 7.19 22.64
N ALA A 284 16.38 7.60 23.53
CA ALA A 284 17.64 6.90 23.75
C ALA A 284 17.48 5.91 24.91
N ASN A 285 18.07 4.72 24.79
CA ASN A 285 18.20 3.76 25.91
C ASN A 285 19.31 4.21 26.86
N ASP A 286 19.21 5.41 27.44
CA ASP A 286 20.23 6.05 28.29
C ASP A 286 19.71 6.49 29.66
N ASP A 287 18.50 6.06 30.02
CA ASP A 287 17.79 6.37 31.27
C ASP A 287 17.46 7.86 31.46
N SER A 288 17.64 8.70 30.44
CA SER A 288 17.43 10.14 30.57
C SER A 288 15.95 10.55 30.46
N ASN A 289 15.05 9.67 30.02
CA ASN A 289 13.66 10.00 29.67
C ASN A 289 13.52 11.14 28.64
N ARG A 290 14.50 11.33 27.75
CA ARG A 290 14.44 12.35 26.69
C ARG A 290 13.86 11.75 25.41
N LEU A 291 13.15 12.60 24.67
CA LEU A 291 12.71 12.31 23.32
C LEU A 291 13.54 13.06 22.29
N PHE A 292 13.72 12.44 21.14
CA PHE A 292 14.41 12.96 19.98
C PHE A 292 13.43 13.03 18.80
N ALA A 293 13.26 14.21 18.24
CA ALA A 293 12.33 14.47 17.14
C ALA A 293 13.09 14.92 15.88
N ALA A 294 12.92 14.19 14.77
CA ALA A 294 13.54 14.51 13.49
C ALA A 294 12.54 15.19 12.56
N SER A 295 12.90 16.36 12.04
CA SER A 295 12.13 17.11 11.03
C SER A 295 12.61 16.79 9.63
N GLN A 296 11.67 16.72 8.68
CA GLN A 296 11.95 16.51 7.26
C GLN A 296 12.91 17.57 6.67
N PHE A 297 13.00 18.75 7.28
CA PHE A 297 13.92 19.83 6.90
C PHE A 297 15.39 19.61 7.31
N GLY A 298 15.70 18.58 8.11
CA GLY A 298 17.06 18.27 8.54
C GLY A 298 17.42 18.66 9.97
N GLU A 299 16.48 19.18 10.75
CA GLU A 299 16.70 19.41 12.19
C GLU A 299 16.37 18.16 13.00
N ILE A 300 17.15 17.92 14.05
CA ILE A 300 16.83 16.98 15.12
C ILE A 300 16.84 17.76 16.42
N TRP A 301 15.80 17.63 17.23
CA TRP A 301 15.74 18.22 18.57
C TRP A 301 15.67 17.15 19.64
N THR A 302 16.12 17.49 20.85
CA THR A 302 15.92 16.70 22.06
C THR A 302 15.19 17.51 23.13
N PHE A 303 14.35 16.87 23.93
CA PHE A 303 13.63 17.47 25.05
C PHE A 303 13.18 16.43 26.08
N GLU A 304 12.86 16.87 27.30
CA GLU A 304 12.34 16.00 28.37
C GLU A 304 10.95 15.45 28.02
N ASN A 305 10.70 14.16 28.26
CA ASN A 305 9.40 13.54 28.06
C ASN A 305 8.42 13.89 29.19
N GLU A 306 8.09 15.18 29.30
CA GLU A 306 7.19 15.71 30.33
C GLU A 306 6.09 16.54 29.66
N HIS A 307 4.83 16.34 30.07
CA HIS A 307 3.68 17.00 29.44
C HIS A 307 3.80 18.52 29.39
N ASP A 308 4.39 19.13 30.42
CA ASP A 308 4.53 20.58 30.57
C ASP A 308 5.89 21.13 30.09
N VAL A 309 6.69 20.33 29.35
CA VAL A 309 7.97 20.79 28.80
C VAL A 309 7.79 22.03 27.93
N GLU A 310 8.62 23.06 28.16
CA GLU A 310 8.47 24.37 27.50
C GLU A 310 9.41 24.55 26.30
N THR A 311 10.60 23.93 26.32
CA THR A 311 11.62 24.15 25.29
C THR A 311 12.32 22.87 24.90
N SER A 312 12.62 22.74 23.61
CA SER A 312 13.59 21.76 23.10
C SER A 312 15.00 22.34 23.04
N SER A 313 15.98 21.48 22.76
CA SER A 313 17.33 21.86 22.33
C SER A 313 17.56 21.36 20.92
N LEU A 314 18.12 22.18 20.03
CA LEU A 314 18.56 21.71 18.71
C LEU A 314 19.74 20.75 18.88
N PHE A 315 19.48 19.47 18.68
CA PHE A 315 20.43 18.37 18.88
C PHE A 315 21.39 18.27 17.70
N LEU A 316 20.88 18.27 16.47
CA LEU A 316 21.68 18.27 15.24
C LEU A 316 21.00 19.13 14.17
N ASP A 317 21.80 19.91 13.44
CA ASP A 317 21.35 20.70 12.31
C ASP A 317 21.96 20.19 10.99
N LEU A 318 21.13 19.57 10.16
CA LEU A 318 21.47 19.15 8.80
C LEU A 318 20.76 19.99 7.73
N ARG A 319 20.23 21.17 8.08
CA ARG A 319 19.66 22.08 7.08
C ARG A 319 20.72 22.41 6.02
N GLY A 320 20.31 22.37 4.76
CA GLY A 320 21.21 22.55 3.61
C GLY A 320 22.10 21.34 3.29
N LYS A 321 22.20 20.34 4.18
CA LYS A 321 22.83 19.04 3.91
C LYS A 321 21.85 17.95 3.48
N VAL A 322 20.55 18.23 3.56
CA VAL A 322 19.48 17.33 3.09
C VAL A 322 18.67 18.00 1.98
N LYS A 323 18.00 17.20 1.16
CA LYS A 323 17.07 17.70 0.12
C LYS A 323 15.93 18.50 0.75
N ASP A 324 15.69 19.69 0.23
CA ASP A 324 14.49 20.46 0.58
C ASP A 324 13.26 19.82 -0.06
N PHE A 325 12.42 19.17 0.76
CA PHE A 325 11.20 18.49 0.32
C PHE A 325 10.15 19.44 -0.25
N SER A 326 10.23 20.74 0.05
CA SER A 326 9.29 21.75 -0.46
C SER A 326 9.53 22.07 -1.94
N THR A 327 10.67 21.64 -2.49
CA THR A 327 10.92 21.70 -3.93
C THR A 327 9.97 20.77 -4.67
N ARG A 328 9.50 21.21 -5.85
CA ARG A 328 8.49 20.48 -6.63
C ARG A 328 8.93 19.03 -6.91
N GLY A 329 8.11 18.07 -6.52
CA GLY A 329 8.33 16.63 -6.74
C GLY A 329 9.18 15.93 -5.67
N SER A 330 9.69 16.66 -4.67
CA SER A 330 10.59 16.14 -3.64
C SER A 330 9.89 15.83 -2.32
N ASN A 331 8.56 15.72 -2.29
CA ASN A 331 7.77 15.64 -1.06
C ASN A 331 8.08 14.41 -0.18
N GLU A 332 8.71 13.37 -0.75
CA GLU A 332 9.16 12.15 -0.06
C GLU A 332 10.67 12.17 0.25
N GLN A 333 11.36 13.28 -0.02
CA GLN A 333 12.78 13.48 0.23
C GLN A 333 13.01 14.29 1.52
N GLY A 334 14.26 14.38 1.96
CA GLY A 334 14.66 15.16 3.15
C GLY A 334 15.32 14.29 4.20
N LEU A 335 15.22 14.65 5.48
CA LEU A 335 15.59 13.78 6.60
C LEU A 335 14.40 12.88 6.96
N LEU A 336 14.53 11.57 6.77
CA LEU A 336 13.40 10.64 6.79
C LEU A 336 13.47 9.60 7.90
N GLY A 337 14.68 9.28 8.39
CA GLY A 337 14.89 8.26 9.41
C GLY A 337 15.85 8.71 10.50
N LEU A 338 15.59 8.27 11.73
CA LEU A 338 16.44 8.44 12.90
C LEU A 338 16.37 7.16 13.74
N ALA A 339 17.53 6.60 14.10
CA ALA A 339 17.62 5.46 15.01
C ALA A 339 18.75 5.66 16.02
N MET A 340 18.44 5.52 17.30
CA MET A 340 19.45 5.52 18.37
C MET A 340 20.11 4.14 18.44
N HIS A 341 21.44 4.08 18.55
CA HIS A 341 22.12 2.80 18.69
C HIS A 341 21.65 2.08 19.97
N PRO A 342 21.48 0.75 20.00
CA PRO A 342 21.03 0.03 21.19
C PRO A 342 21.96 0.22 22.41
N LYS A 343 23.24 0.54 22.14
CA LYS A 343 24.27 0.86 23.13
C LYS A 343 24.52 2.37 23.27
N TYR A 344 23.56 3.24 22.94
CA TYR A 344 23.71 4.71 22.95
C TYR A 344 24.30 5.23 24.26
N GLN A 345 23.86 4.73 25.43
CA GLN A 345 24.41 5.11 26.73
C GLN A 345 25.95 4.93 26.82
N LYS A 346 26.50 3.96 26.08
CA LYS A 346 27.93 3.63 26.10
C LYS A 346 28.71 4.27 24.96
N ASN A 347 28.15 4.34 23.77
CA ASN A 347 28.87 4.80 22.57
C ASN A 347 28.42 6.16 22.05
N GLY A 348 27.26 6.67 22.50
CA GLY A 348 26.69 7.94 22.06
C GLY A 348 26.27 7.98 20.60
N GLN A 349 26.18 6.83 19.91
CA GLN A 349 26.00 6.77 18.46
C GLN A 349 24.53 6.75 18.06
N PHE A 350 24.19 7.48 17.01
CA PHE A 350 22.87 7.45 16.39
C PHE A 350 23.02 7.53 14.86
N PHE A 351 21.97 7.13 14.17
CA PHE A 351 21.96 6.97 12.72
C PHE A 351 20.82 7.77 12.11
N VAL A 352 21.07 8.32 10.93
CA VAL A 352 20.08 9.07 10.16
C VAL A 352 20.01 8.54 8.74
N TYR A 353 18.82 8.61 8.15
CA TYR A 353 18.59 8.42 6.72
C TYR A 353 18.11 9.73 6.11
N TYR A 354 18.78 10.20 5.05
CA TYR A 354 18.36 11.42 4.36
C TYR A 354 18.64 11.37 2.86
N SER A 355 17.86 12.14 2.09
CA SER A 355 18.11 12.37 0.67
C SER A 355 19.19 13.43 0.49
N HIS A 356 20.18 13.15 -0.35
CA HIS A 356 21.26 14.08 -0.67
C HIS A 356 20.68 15.38 -1.31
N PRO A 357 21.26 16.57 -1.04
CA PRO A 357 20.63 17.84 -1.42
C PRO A 357 20.54 18.05 -2.93
N THR A 358 21.50 17.51 -3.68
CA THR A 358 21.65 17.73 -5.13
C THR A 358 21.71 16.45 -5.94
N GLU A 359 22.56 15.50 -5.56
CA GLU A 359 22.68 14.18 -6.20
C GLU A 359 21.45 13.27 -5.97
N PRO A 360 21.08 12.42 -6.95
CA PRO A 360 19.94 11.50 -6.87
C PRO A 360 20.30 10.25 -6.05
N LYS A 361 20.61 10.45 -4.77
CA LYS A 361 20.95 9.38 -3.84
C LYS A 361 20.41 9.65 -2.43
N SER A 362 20.18 8.58 -1.69
CA SER A 362 19.95 8.62 -0.25
C SER A 362 21.19 8.17 0.50
N ILE A 363 21.32 8.66 1.73
CA ILE A 363 22.49 8.46 2.59
C ILE A 363 22.03 7.90 3.93
N VAL A 364 22.69 6.84 4.38
CA VAL A 364 22.66 6.41 5.79
C VAL A 364 23.94 6.90 6.43
N SER A 365 23.85 7.76 7.45
CA SER A 365 25.01 8.29 8.18
C SER A 365 24.92 7.97 9.67
N ARG A 366 26.07 7.72 10.29
CA ARG A 366 26.23 7.65 11.75
C ARG A 366 26.80 8.97 12.26
N PHE A 367 26.27 9.44 13.39
CA PHE A 367 26.78 10.56 14.17
C PHE A 367 26.98 10.11 15.62
N SER A 368 27.67 10.95 16.41
CA SER A 368 27.84 10.78 17.85
C SER A 368 27.33 12.01 18.60
N VAL A 369 26.79 11.78 19.79
CA VAL A 369 26.52 12.83 20.79
C VAL A 369 27.82 13.58 21.11
N SER A 370 27.69 14.87 21.39
CA SER A 370 28.80 15.69 21.87
C SER A 370 29.32 15.14 23.20
N LYS A 371 30.64 15.20 23.38
CA LYS A 371 31.28 14.81 24.65
C LYS A 371 31.02 15.81 25.77
N ASP A 372 30.68 17.05 25.41
CA ASP A 372 30.56 18.17 26.34
C ASP A 372 29.10 18.49 26.72
N ASP A 373 28.14 18.09 25.87
CA ASP A 373 26.73 18.40 26.06
C ASP A 373 25.86 17.23 25.56
N PRO A 374 25.20 16.47 26.45
CA PRO A 374 24.36 15.34 26.04
C PRO A 374 23.15 15.78 25.20
N ASN A 375 22.79 17.07 25.22
CA ASN A 375 21.69 17.63 24.44
C ASN A 375 22.13 18.14 23.05
N LYS A 376 23.37 17.87 22.63
CA LYS A 376 23.89 18.19 21.30
C LYS A 376 24.62 17.00 20.68
N ALA A 377 24.53 16.88 19.37
CA ALA A 377 25.39 16.03 18.57
C ALA A 377 26.69 16.77 18.19
N ASP A 378 27.73 16.02 17.82
CA ASP A 378 28.90 16.55 17.13
C ASP A 378 28.67 16.46 15.61
N PRO A 379 28.42 17.57 14.88
CA PRO A 379 28.20 17.53 13.44
C PRO A 379 29.45 17.09 12.64
N GLY A 380 30.64 17.18 13.23
CA GLY A 380 31.90 16.72 12.63
C GLY A 380 32.13 15.21 12.77
N SER A 381 31.31 14.52 13.55
CA SER A 381 31.41 13.07 13.78
C SER A 381 30.79 12.20 12.68
N GLU A 382 30.27 12.82 11.62
CA GLU A 382 29.58 12.15 10.52
C GLU A 382 30.45 11.05 9.90
N LEU A 383 29.90 9.83 9.84
CA LEU A 383 30.42 8.72 9.06
C LEU A 383 29.32 8.20 8.13
N VAL A 384 29.51 8.36 6.82
CA VAL A 384 28.61 7.78 5.82
C VAL A 384 28.72 6.26 5.86
N ILE A 385 27.61 5.59 6.19
CA ILE A 385 27.50 4.14 6.26
C ILE A 385 27.15 3.56 4.89
N MET A 386 26.18 4.17 4.20
CA MET A 386 25.73 3.75 2.87
C MET A 386 25.34 4.94 2.00
N GLU A 387 25.67 4.85 0.71
CA GLU A 387 25.06 5.67 -0.35
C GLU A 387 24.21 4.76 -1.23
N ILE A 388 22.97 5.19 -1.52
CA ILE A 388 21.98 4.39 -2.23
C ILE A 388 21.45 5.24 -3.39
N GLU A 389 21.72 4.83 -4.63
CA GLU A 389 21.21 5.52 -5.82
C GLU A 389 19.67 5.47 -5.87
N GLN A 390 19.06 6.60 -6.23
CA GLN A 390 17.61 6.79 -6.32
C GLN A 390 17.25 7.21 -7.75
N PRO A 391 16.57 6.38 -8.55
CA PRO A 391 16.27 6.71 -9.94
C PRO A 391 15.23 7.84 -10.06
N TYR A 392 14.34 8.00 -9.07
CA TYR A 392 13.32 9.04 -9.05
C TYR A 392 13.22 9.76 -7.68
N GLN A 393 12.42 10.83 -7.63
CA GLN A 393 12.27 11.70 -6.45
C GLN A 393 11.25 11.17 -5.43
N ASN A 394 10.63 10.03 -5.70
CA ASN A 394 9.62 9.38 -4.86
C ASN A 394 10.00 7.91 -4.62
N HIS A 395 9.29 7.29 -3.67
CA HIS A 395 9.53 5.96 -3.11
C HIS A 395 10.95 5.76 -2.58
N ASN A 396 11.48 6.79 -1.92
CA ASN A 396 12.82 6.75 -1.38
C ASN A 396 12.93 5.93 -0.09
N GLY A 397 11.81 5.47 0.49
CA GLY A 397 11.78 4.79 1.79
C GLY A 397 12.37 5.67 2.88
N GLY A 398 13.28 5.12 3.68
CA GLY A 398 14.03 5.87 4.69
C GLY A 398 13.75 5.55 6.16
N PRO A 399 12.69 4.83 6.56
CA PRO A 399 12.62 4.32 7.93
C PRO A 399 13.81 3.42 8.24
N ILE A 400 14.46 3.68 9.37
CA ILE A 400 15.56 2.89 9.90
C ILE A 400 15.28 2.54 11.36
N GLU A 401 15.61 1.32 11.76
CA GLU A 401 15.41 0.87 13.13
C GLU A 401 16.39 -0.26 13.50
N PHE A 402 16.79 -0.30 14.76
CA PHE A 402 17.56 -1.45 15.26
C PHE A 402 16.62 -2.59 15.64
N GLY A 403 16.91 -3.78 15.10
CA GLY A 403 16.24 -4.99 15.51
C GLY A 403 16.66 -5.45 16.92
N PRO A 404 15.90 -6.38 17.53
CA PRO A 404 16.28 -6.99 18.81
C PRO A 404 17.58 -7.82 18.72
N ASP A 405 18.02 -8.14 17.50
CA ASP A 405 19.29 -8.79 17.19
C ASP A 405 20.48 -7.81 17.17
N GLY A 406 20.24 -6.51 17.33
CA GLY A 406 21.28 -5.47 17.38
C GLY A 406 21.74 -4.97 16.02
N TYR A 407 21.13 -5.42 14.92
CA TYR A 407 21.46 -4.96 13.57
C TYR A 407 20.58 -3.79 13.15
N LEU A 408 21.11 -2.94 12.24
CA LEU A 408 20.35 -1.84 11.67
C LEU A 408 19.54 -2.35 10.47
N TYR A 409 18.24 -2.11 10.50
CA TYR A 409 17.32 -2.37 9.40
C TYR A 409 17.05 -1.06 8.66
N VAL A 410 17.06 -1.12 7.32
CA VAL A 410 16.83 0.03 6.44
C VAL A 410 15.78 -0.34 5.41
N ALA A 411 14.68 0.40 5.36
CA ALA A 411 13.59 0.14 4.42
C ALA A 411 13.70 1.05 3.19
N LEU A 412 13.64 0.44 2.01
CA LEU A 412 13.78 1.12 0.72
C LEU A 412 12.60 0.79 -0.18
N GLY A 413 11.99 1.81 -0.76
CA GLY A 413 11.01 1.62 -1.84
C GLY A 413 11.69 1.20 -3.13
N ASP A 414 10.88 0.92 -4.15
CA ASP A 414 11.30 0.49 -5.49
C ASP A 414 12.10 1.56 -6.26
N GLY A 415 12.26 2.77 -5.70
CA GLY A 415 12.99 3.87 -6.28
C GLY A 415 12.14 4.83 -7.11
N GLY A 416 10.83 4.57 -7.24
CA GLY A 416 9.85 5.54 -7.69
C GLY A 416 9.29 5.32 -9.10
N ASP A 417 8.55 6.34 -9.55
CA ASP A 417 7.71 6.33 -10.75
C ASP A 417 6.58 5.27 -10.73
N ARG A 418 5.66 5.35 -11.69
CA ARG A 418 4.47 4.49 -11.74
C ARG A 418 4.81 3.11 -12.33
N ASN A 419 4.30 2.05 -11.71
CA ASN A 419 4.42 0.65 -12.09
C ASN A 419 5.85 0.05 -12.00
N ASP A 420 6.73 0.66 -11.21
CA ASP A 420 8.12 0.22 -10.98
C ASP A 420 8.88 0.01 -12.32
N PRO A 421 9.21 1.06 -13.08
CA PRO A 421 9.75 0.91 -14.43
C PRO A 421 10.99 0.01 -14.54
N HIS A 422 11.76 -0.11 -13.46
CA HIS A 422 12.97 -0.92 -13.39
C HIS A 422 12.74 -2.34 -12.88
N GLY A 423 11.57 -2.67 -12.32
CA GLY A 423 11.30 -3.99 -11.74
C GLY A 423 12.06 -4.26 -10.46
N ASN A 424 12.39 -3.21 -9.72
CA ASN A 424 13.23 -3.27 -8.54
C ASN A 424 12.61 -4.13 -7.43
N GLY A 425 11.28 -4.14 -7.30
CA GLY A 425 10.62 -4.93 -6.24
C GLY A 425 10.90 -6.45 -6.34
N GLN A 426 11.11 -6.99 -7.54
CA GLN A 426 11.43 -8.41 -7.75
C GLN A 426 12.90 -8.65 -8.14
N ASN A 427 13.76 -7.63 -8.10
CA ASN A 427 15.14 -7.72 -8.54
C ASN A 427 16.11 -7.74 -7.35
N LEU A 428 16.57 -8.94 -6.97
CA LEU A 428 17.54 -9.11 -5.88
C LEU A 428 18.92 -8.50 -6.16
N GLY A 429 19.21 -8.08 -7.40
CA GLY A 429 20.47 -7.44 -7.77
C GLY A 429 20.58 -5.95 -7.38
N THR A 430 19.48 -5.34 -6.92
CA THR A 430 19.44 -3.97 -6.40
C THR A 430 19.04 -3.96 -4.92
N LEU A 431 19.34 -2.87 -4.21
CA LEU A 431 18.89 -2.65 -2.83
C LEU A 431 17.45 -2.12 -2.76
N LEU A 432 16.94 -1.57 -3.87
CA LEU A 432 15.62 -0.96 -3.94
C LEU A 432 14.51 -2.02 -3.83
N GLY A 433 13.35 -1.62 -3.32
CA GLY A 433 12.18 -2.47 -3.12
C GLY A 433 12.37 -3.54 -2.03
N SER A 434 13.18 -3.22 -1.00
CA SER A 434 13.68 -4.18 -0.01
C SER A 434 13.77 -3.61 1.40
N ILE A 435 13.74 -4.51 2.38
CA ILE A 435 14.26 -4.27 3.73
C ILE A 435 15.68 -4.81 3.79
N LEU A 436 16.64 -3.98 4.18
CA LEU A 436 18.03 -4.34 4.40
C LEU A 436 18.28 -4.67 5.88
N ARG A 437 19.29 -5.49 6.16
CA ARG A 437 19.79 -5.78 7.52
C ARG A 437 21.32 -5.79 7.51
N ILE A 438 21.94 -4.84 8.21
CA ILE A 438 23.39 -4.61 8.19
C ILE A 438 24.00 -4.55 9.59
N ASP A 439 25.27 -4.91 9.70
CA ASP A 439 26.07 -4.85 10.92
C ASP A 439 26.91 -3.58 10.99
N VAL A 440 26.44 -2.58 11.74
CA VAL A 440 27.16 -1.31 11.89
C VAL A 440 28.25 -1.35 12.97
N ASP A 441 28.29 -2.41 13.79
CA ASP A 441 29.29 -2.62 14.84
C ASP A 441 30.55 -3.30 14.30
N HIS A 442 30.45 -4.05 13.19
CA HIS A 442 31.57 -4.78 12.59
C HIS A 442 31.76 -4.48 11.09
N PRO A 443 32.32 -3.31 10.72
CA PRO A 443 32.68 -2.97 9.35
C PRO A 443 33.57 -4.02 8.69
N ALA A 444 33.29 -4.36 7.42
CA ALA A 444 34.04 -5.36 6.66
C ALA A 444 34.12 -5.01 5.17
N ASP A 445 35.03 -5.67 4.45
CA ASP A 445 35.14 -5.59 2.98
C ASP A 445 35.22 -4.16 2.40
N GLY A 446 35.88 -3.25 3.11
CA GLY A 446 36.03 -1.85 2.71
C GLY A 446 34.76 -1.00 2.85
N LYS A 447 33.69 -1.55 3.46
CA LYS A 447 32.45 -0.85 3.80
C LYS A 447 32.48 -0.43 5.26
N ASN A 448 31.73 0.63 5.59
CA ASN A 448 31.52 1.10 6.97
C ASN A 448 30.47 0.28 7.75
N TYR A 449 30.12 -0.90 7.24
CA TYR A 449 29.22 -1.88 7.83
C TYR A 449 29.64 -3.29 7.36
N GLY A 450 29.26 -4.30 8.13
CA GLY A 450 29.36 -5.72 7.78
C GLY A 450 28.03 -6.30 7.35
N ILE A 451 28.07 -7.52 6.84
CA ILE A 451 26.88 -8.29 6.50
C ILE A 451 26.70 -9.40 7.55
N PRO A 452 25.54 -9.46 8.23
CA PRO A 452 25.23 -10.59 9.09
C PRO A 452 25.31 -11.91 8.28
N ALA A 453 26.10 -12.86 8.76
CA ALA A 453 26.38 -14.11 8.05
C ALA A 453 25.12 -14.95 7.79
N ASP A 454 24.07 -14.74 8.57
CA ASP A 454 22.80 -15.42 8.43
C ASP A 454 21.80 -14.68 7.53
N ASN A 455 22.14 -13.56 6.89
CA ASN A 455 21.23 -12.89 5.95
C ASN A 455 20.79 -13.87 4.82
N PRO A 456 19.50 -13.82 4.41
CA PRO A 456 18.91 -14.86 3.57
C PRO A 456 19.48 -14.96 2.16
N PHE A 457 20.12 -13.90 1.66
CA PHE A 457 20.60 -13.83 0.28
C PHE A 457 22.13 -13.84 0.13
N VAL A 458 22.88 -14.06 1.22
CA VAL A 458 24.38 -14.07 1.19
C VAL A 458 24.94 -15.11 0.21
N ALA A 459 24.29 -16.28 0.13
CA ALA A 459 24.72 -17.36 -0.75
C ALA A 459 24.01 -17.38 -2.12
N VAL A 460 23.18 -16.38 -2.42
CA VAL A 460 22.40 -16.32 -3.67
C VAL A 460 23.18 -15.53 -4.71
N SER A 461 23.60 -16.20 -5.79
CA SER A 461 24.39 -15.57 -6.85
C SER A 461 23.63 -14.40 -7.49
N GLY A 462 24.31 -13.25 -7.60
CA GLY A 462 23.75 -12.03 -8.16
C GLY A 462 22.82 -11.24 -7.24
N ALA A 463 22.49 -11.77 -6.05
CA ALA A 463 21.72 -11.04 -5.06
C ALA A 463 22.61 -10.11 -4.22
N ARG A 464 22.03 -9.02 -3.72
CA ARG A 464 22.66 -8.12 -2.75
C ARG A 464 22.60 -8.77 -1.35
N PRO A 465 23.75 -9.03 -0.70
CA PRO A 465 23.78 -9.73 0.58
C PRO A 465 23.20 -8.89 1.74
N GLU A 466 23.01 -7.59 1.54
CA GLU A 466 22.33 -6.68 2.47
C GLU A 466 20.83 -6.99 2.64
N ILE A 467 20.20 -7.61 1.64
CA ILE A 467 18.74 -7.82 1.61
C ILE A 467 18.32 -8.80 2.71
N TYR A 468 17.30 -8.41 3.49
CA TYR A 468 16.60 -9.26 4.45
C TYR A 468 15.25 -9.74 3.93
N ALA A 469 14.51 -8.88 3.22
CA ALA A 469 13.26 -9.20 2.53
C ALA A 469 13.06 -8.24 1.33
N HIS A 470 12.24 -8.62 0.36
CA HIS A 470 12.03 -7.85 -0.87
C HIS A 470 10.56 -7.88 -1.35
N GLY A 471 10.28 -7.20 -2.45
CA GLY A 471 8.93 -7.16 -3.04
C GLY A 471 8.05 -6.09 -2.43
N ILE A 472 8.66 -4.98 -2.01
CA ILE A 472 8.03 -3.85 -1.31
C ILE A 472 8.01 -2.64 -2.25
N ARG A 473 6.95 -1.83 -2.20
CA ARG A 473 6.78 -0.67 -3.07
C ARG A 473 7.35 0.62 -2.51
N ASN A 474 6.79 1.11 -1.41
CA ASN A 474 7.13 2.36 -0.76
C ASN A 474 6.88 2.23 0.75
N PRO A 475 7.79 1.57 1.49
CA PRO A 475 7.64 1.34 2.92
C PRO A 475 7.78 2.66 3.67
N TRP A 476 6.67 3.19 4.17
CA TRP A 476 6.64 4.49 4.85
C TRP A 476 7.04 4.41 6.33
N ARG A 477 6.82 3.25 6.95
CA ARG A 477 7.25 2.97 8.32
C ARG A 477 7.64 1.51 8.47
N ILE A 478 8.72 1.28 9.22
CA ILE A 478 9.01 -0.01 9.84
C ILE A 478 9.00 0.16 11.35
N ALA A 479 8.61 -0.88 12.08
CA ALA A 479 8.65 -0.89 13.54
C ALA A 479 8.86 -2.31 14.07
N PHE A 480 9.80 -2.50 14.99
CA PHE A 480 9.90 -3.73 15.74
C PHE A 480 8.94 -3.72 16.93
N ASN A 481 8.20 -4.80 17.11
CA ASN A 481 7.67 -5.13 18.42
C ASN A 481 8.82 -5.63 19.31
N LYS A 482 9.32 -4.78 20.22
CA LYS A 482 10.44 -5.13 21.11
C LYS A 482 10.18 -6.35 22.01
N GLN A 483 8.92 -6.72 22.24
CA GLN A 483 8.58 -7.85 23.12
C GLN A 483 8.77 -9.21 22.45
N ASP A 484 8.45 -9.34 21.16
CA ASP A 484 8.48 -10.62 20.44
C ASP A 484 9.39 -10.61 19.19
N GLY A 485 9.93 -9.45 18.81
CA GLY A 485 10.82 -9.26 17.67
C GLY A 485 10.14 -9.20 16.31
N THR A 486 8.80 -9.12 16.27
CA THR A 486 8.04 -8.99 15.02
C THR A 486 8.36 -7.66 14.33
N LEU A 487 8.78 -7.69 13.07
CA LEU A 487 8.99 -6.51 12.25
C LEU A 487 7.74 -6.19 11.45
N TRP A 488 7.15 -5.02 11.70
CA TRP A 488 5.99 -4.49 10.99
C TRP A 488 6.42 -3.51 9.90
N VAL A 489 5.67 -3.47 8.80
CA VAL A 489 5.82 -2.49 7.73
C VAL A 489 4.44 -1.99 7.31
N GLY A 490 4.28 -0.68 7.19
CA GLY A 490 3.22 -0.08 6.38
C GLY A 490 3.77 0.24 4.99
N ASP A 491 3.26 -0.42 3.96
CA ASP A 491 3.72 -0.26 2.58
C ASP A 491 2.65 0.43 1.74
N VAL A 492 3.01 1.58 1.14
CA VAL A 492 2.06 2.43 0.43
C VAL A 492 1.72 1.83 -0.93
N GLY A 493 0.42 1.68 -1.18
CA GLY A 493 -0.17 1.24 -2.43
C GLY A 493 0.03 2.20 -3.60
N GLN A 494 -0.24 1.74 -4.82
CA GLN A 494 -0.25 2.60 -6.00
C GLN A 494 -1.63 3.08 -6.41
N GLU A 495 -2.61 2.18 -6.57
CA GLU A 495 -3.88 2.51 -7.23
C GLU A 495 -5.10 1.97 -6.52
N LEU A 496 -5.07 0.75 -5.99
CA LEU A 496 -6.27 0.13 -5.41
C LEU A 496 -6.12 -0.25 -3.93
N TRP A 497 -4.93 -0.62 -3.46
CA TRP A 497 -4.78 -1.28 -2.16
C TRP A 497 -3.59 -0.78 -1.36
N GLU A 498 -3.82 -0.53 -0.07
CA GLU A 498 -2.79 -0.27 0.94
C GLU A 498 -2.55 -1.52 1.78
N GLU A 499 -1.34 -1.74 2.30
CA GLU A 499 -1.02 -2.98 3.05
C GLU A 499 -0.17 -2.81 4.32
N VAL A 500 -0.40 -3.72 5.27
CA VAL A 500 0.43 -3.95 6.45
C VAL A 500 1.07 -5.33 6.35
N ILE A 501 2.38 -5.37 6.52
CA ILE A 501 3.19 -6.57 6.38
C ILE A 501 3.85 -6.91 7.73
N VAL A 502 3.83 -8.18 8.10
CA VAL A 502 4.74 -8.75 9.10
C VAL A 502 5.90 -9.42 8.37
N VAL A 503 7.09 -8.84 8.52
CA VAL A 503 8.25 -9.21 7.72
C VAL A 503 8.87 -10.53 8.19
N LYS A 504 8.96 -11.49 7.27
CA LYS A 504 9.71 -12.73 7.41
C LYS A 504 11.06 -12.63 6.70
N LYS A 505 12.08 -13.24 7.30
CA LYS A 505 13.41 -13.42 6.72
C LYS A 505 13.32 -14.11 5.35
N GLY A 506 13.84 -13.47 4.30
CA GLY A 506 13.80 -13.95 2.92
C GLY A 506 12.42 -13.83 2.26
N GLY A 507 11.47 -13.14 2.90
CA GLY A 507 10.13 -12.95 2.39
C GLY A 507 10.10 -12.12 1.10
N ASN A 508 9.21 -12.51 0.19
CA ASN A 508 8.84 -11.74 -0.99
C ASN A 508 7.41 -11.22 -0.80
N TYR A 509 7.16 -9.92 -0.94
CA TYR A 509 5.82 -9.32 -0.84
C TYR A 509 5.19 -8.99 -2.20
N GLY A 510 5.87 -9.33 -3.29
CA GLY A 510 5.27 -9.48 -4.61
C GLY A 510 5.15 -8.21 -5.45
N TRP A 511 5.44 -7.02 -4.92
CA TRP A 511 5.54 -5.81 -5.73
C TRP A 511 6.65 -5.97 -6.78
N SER A 512 6.48 -5.63 -8.06
CA SER A 512 5.33 -4.95 -8.70
C SER A 512 4.41 -5.89 -9.51
N GLY A 513 4.34 -7.17 -9.15
CA GLY A 513 3.40 -8.14 -9.75
C GLY A 513 2.05 -8.24 -9.02
N ARG A 514 1.95 -7.66 -7.83
CA ARG A 514 0.72 -7.53 -7.03
C ARG A 514 0.76 -6.29 -6.13
N GLU A 515 -0.40 -5.91 -5.62
CA GLU A 515 -0.66 -4.84 -4.65
C GLU A 515 -1.55 -5.44 -3.57
N GLY A 516 -1.07 -5.53 -2.32
CA GLY A 516 -1.69 -6.39 -1.31
C GLY A 516 -1.74 -7.86 -1.77
N SER A 517 -2.90 -8.48 -1.60
CA SER A 517 -3.21 -9.84 -2.07
C SER A 517 -3.66 -9.90 -3.55
N HIS A 518 -3.69 -8.76 -4.25
CA HIS A 518 -4.33 -8.62 -5.56
C HIS A 518 -3.33 -8.46 -6.71
N ALA A 519 -3.50 -9.23 -7.78
CA ALA A 519 -2.58 -9.20 -8.93
C ALA A 519 -2.54 -7.81 -9.61
N PHE A 520 -1.33 -7.37 -9.99
CA PHE A 520 -1.08 -6.03 -10.50
C PHE A 520 -0.34 -6.05 -11.84
N GLY A 521 -0.75 -5.18 -12.76
CA GLY A 521 -0.18 -5.01 -14.09
C GLY A 521 -0.10 -6.28 -14.93
N ASN A 522 0.74 -6.24 -15.96
CA ASN A 522 1.01 -7.35 -16.88
C ASN A 522 2.48 -7.77 -16.90
N ARG A 523 3.25 -7.38 -15.88
CA ARG A 523 4.63 -7.84 -15.74
C ARG A 523 4.64 -9.35 -15.53
N LYS A 524 5.49 -10.05 -16.26
CA LYS A 524 5.72 -11.47 -16.05
C LYS A 524 6.28 -11.70 -14.65
N ALA A 525 5.76 -12.71 -13.95
CA ALA A 525 6.28 -13.10 -12.65
C ALA A 525 7.77 -13.45 -12.75
N ALA A 526 8.55 -12.96 -11.78
CA ALA A 526 9.95 -13.34 -11.65
C ALA A 526 10.05 -14.84 -11.28
N THR A 527 10.98 -15.55 -11.93
CA THR A 527 11.09 -17.02 -11.82
C THR A 527 12.16 -17.48 -10.83
N ASN A 528 13.04 -16.57 -10.40
CA ASN A 528 14.18 -16.81 -9.53
C ASN A 528 13.98 -16.27 -8.10
N VAL A 529 12.74 -16.00 -7.71
CA VAL A 529 12.37 -15.50 -6.38
C VAL A 529 11.34 -16.41 -5.74
N SER A 530 11.22 -16.34 -4.42
CA SER A 530 10.20 -17.08 -3.67
C SER A 530 8.79 -16.60 -4.04
N LYS A 531 7.78 -17.43 -3.77
CA LYS A 531 6.39 -17.00 -3.97
C LYS A 531 6.06 -15.84 -3.02
N PRO A 532 5.23 -14.86 -3.46
CA PRO A 532 4.79 -13.80 -2.59
C PRO A 532 4.06 -14.30 -1.33
N LEU A 533 4.26 -13.62 -0.20
CA LEU A 533 3.63 -13.91 1.10
C LEU A 533 2.51 -12.91 1.37
N GLU A 534 1.31 -13.37 1.72
CA GLU A 534 0.18 -12.47 1.99
C GLU A 534 0.46 -11.40 3.05
N PRO A 535 -0.04 -10.15 2.88
CA PRO A 535 -0.03 -9.16 3.93
C PRO A 535 -0.89 -9.63 5.12
N VAL A 536 -0.61 -9.11 6.31
CA VAL A 536 -1.44 -9.44 7.49
C VAL A 536 -2.71 -8.62 7.54
N TRP A 537 -2.73 -7.48 6.83
CA TRP A 537 -3.88 -6.61 6.68
C TRP A 537 -3.75 -5.76 5.41
N GLU A 538 -4.88 -5.45 4.78
CA GLU A 538 -4.96 -4.60 3.60
C GLU A 538 -6.30 -3.84 3.58
N TYR A 539 -6.38 -2.73 2.85
CA TYR A 539 -7.64 -2.02 2.62
C TYR A 539 -7.63 -1.27 1.30
N ASP A 540 -8.80 -1.08 0.70
CA ASP A 540 -8.93 -0.47 -0.62
C ASP A 540 -8.96 1.07 -0.59
N HIS A 541 -8.77 1.68 -1.76
CA HIS A 541 -8.69 3.14 -1.91
C HIS A 541 -9.99 3.93 -1.70
N GLN A 542 -11.12 3.27 -1.40
CA GLN A 542 -12.29 3.94 -0.85
C GLN A 542 -12.22 4.09 0.67
N ILE A 543 -11.38 3.29 1.35
CA ILE A 543 -11.13 3.37 2.80
C ILE A 543 -10.02 4.37 3.12
N GLY A 544 -8.89 4.29 2.42
CA GLY A 544 -7.72 5.17 2.58
C GLY A 544 -6.75 5.02 1.40
N LYS A 545 -5.80 5.93 1.20
CA LYS A 545 -5.01 6.03 -0.05
C LYS A 545 -3.49 6.21 0.15
N SER A 546 -3.03 6.17 1.39
CA SER A 546 -1.61 6.29 1.70
C SER A 546 -1.40 5.85 3.14
N ILE A 547 -1.11 4.56 3.33
CA ILE A 547 -0.86 4.05 4.68
C ILE A 547 0.43 4.65 5.26
N THR A 548 0.34 5.20 6.46
CA THR A 548 1.50 5.71 7.18
C THR A 548 2.29 4.59 7.85
N GLY A 549 1.66 3.44 8.12
CA GLY A 549 2.17 2.46 9.08
C GLY A 549 2.22 3.05 10.50
N GLY A 550 2.84 2.36 11.46
CA GLY A 550 2.97 2.89 12.82
C GLY A 550 3.78 2.02 13.78
N ARG A 551 3.30 1.84 15.01
CA ARG A 551 4.02 1.25 16.16
C ARG A 551 3.12 0.31 16.95
N VAL A 552 3.69 -0.68 17.65
CA VAL A 552 2.94 -1.52 18.60
C VAL A 552 2.85 -0.80 19.95
N TYR A 553 1.64 -0.69 20.49
CA TYR A 553 1.40 0.04 21.74
C TYR A 553 1.64 -0.85 22.97
N HIS A 554 2.50 -0.41 23.90
CA HIS A 554 2.85 -1.19 25.10
C HIS A 554 2.65 -0.46 26.43
N SER A 555 2.35 0.84 26.38
CA SER A 555 2.05 1.62 27.58
C SER A 555 0.83 1.08 28.33
N SER A 556 0.89 1.14 29.66
CA SER A 556 -0.24 0.76 30.51
C SER A 556 -1.32 1.85 30.60
N ARG A 557 -1.07 3.05 30.06
CA ARG A 557 -1.98 4.20 30.15
C ARG A 557 -3.31 3.95 29.44
N ILE A 558 -3.29 3.24 28.31
CA ILE A 558 -4.49 2.86 27.56
C ILE A 558 -4.50 1.34 27.36
N PRO A 559 -5.04 0.57 28.32
CA PRO A 559 -5.05 -0.90 28.23
C PRO A 559 -5.74 -1.44 26.98
N ALA A 560 -6.72 -0.73 26.43
CA ALA A 560 -7.43 -1.13 25.22
C ALA A 560 -6.56 -1.17 23.94
N LEU A 561 -5.39 -0.51 23.96
CA LEU A 561 -4.44 -0.50 22.83
C LEU A 561 -3.28 -1.49 23.04
N SER A 562 -3.08 -2.01 24.25
CA SER A 562 -1.91 -2.84 24.58
C SER A 562 -1.77 -4.04 23.64
N GLY A 563 -0.56 -4.21 23.09
CA GLY A 563 -0.20 -5.27 22.15
C GLY A 563 -0.72 -5.08 20.72
N LYS A 564 -1.49 -4.02 20.43
CA LYS A 564 -2.03 -3.76 19.08
C LYS A 564 -1.07 -2.91 18.27
N TYR A 565 -0.98 -3.21 16.98
CA TYR A 565 -0.25 -2.39 16.01
C TYR A 565 -1.13 -1.21 15.59
N LEU A 566 -0.71 0.00 15.96
CA LEU A 566 -1.38 1.23 15.55
C LEU A 566 -0.88 1.63 14.18
N TYR A 567 -1.80 1.99 13.29
CA TYR A 567 -1.48 2.48 11.96
C TYR A 567 -2.47 3.56 11.55
N ALA A 568 -2.08 4.40 10.59
CA ALA A 568 -2.91 5.47 10.07
C ALA A 568 -2.90 5.50 8.55
N ASP A 569 -3.80 6.31 8.01
CA ASP A 569 -3.80 6.69 6.60
C ASP A 569 -3.60 8.21 6.48
N TYR A 570 -2.61 8.63 5.70
CA TYR A 570 -2.22 10.02 5.55
C TYR A 570 -3.33 10.89 4.93
N VAL A 571 -4.10 10.33 3.98
CA VAL A 571 -5.10 11.10 3.23
C VAL A 571 -6.37 11.31 4.03
N THR A 572 -6.83 10.30 4.76
CA THR A 572 -8.06 10.38 5.57
C THR A 572 -7.79 10.85 7.00
N GLY A 573 -6.55 10.75 7.50
CA GLY A 573 -6.21 10.99 8.90
C GLY A 573 -6.81 9.96 9.87
N SER A 574 -7.46 8.89 9.36
CA SER A 574 -7.96 7.81 10.20
C SER A 574 -6.82 7.06 10.88
N ILE A 575 -7.04 6.63 12.11
CA ILE A 575 -6.11 5.81 12.90
C ILE A 575 -6.85 4.57 13.37
N TRP A 576 -6.21 3.42 13.22
CA TRP A 576 -6.74 2.12 13.62
C TRP A 576 -5.75 1.34 14.49
N ALA A 577 -6.25 0.32 15.16
CA ALA A 577 -5.50 -0.62 15.98
C ALA A 577 -5.75 -2.03 15.48
N LEU A 578 -4.70 -2.66 14.95
CA LEU A 578 -4.71 -4.03 14.48
C LEU A 578 -4.31 -4.98 15.60
N HIS A 579 -5.16 -5.93 15.94
CA HIS A 579 -4.85 -7.02 16.85
C HIS A 579 -4.54 -8.28 16.03
N TYR A 580 -3.29 -8.71 16.10
CA TYR A 580 -2.75 -9.82 15.32
C TYR A 580 -1.98 -10.75 16.25
N ASP A 581 -2.26 -12.04 16.18
CA ASP A 581 -1.51 -13.06 16.90
C ASP A 581 -0.35 -13.54 16.03
N ALA A 582 0.86 -13.10 16.37
CA ALA A 582 2.08 -13.48 15.67
C ALA A 582 2.41 -14.97 15.76
N ILE A 583 1.90 -15.69 16.77
CA ILE A 583 2.14 -17.12 16.95
C ILE A 583 1.30 -17.92 15.97
N SER A 584 -0.02 -17.68 15.92
CA SER A 584 -0.90 -18.38 14.99
C SER A 584 -0.88 -17.79 13.58
N GLY A 585 -0.34 -16.58 13.41
CA GLY A 585 -0.32 -15.84 12.16
C GLY A 585 -1.71 -15.35 11.73
N LYS A 586 -2.59 -15.07 12.70
CA LYS A 586 -3.99 -14.73 12.44
C LYS A 586 -4.32 -13.31 12.88
N LEU A 587 -5.05 -12.62 12.02
CA LEU A 587 -5.77 -11.40 12.39
C LEU A 587 -6.89 -11.75 13.38
N ILE A 588 -6.97 -10.99 14.48
CA ILE A 588 -8.03 -11.11 15.48
C ILE A 588 -9.06 -9.99 15.28
N SER A 589 -8.62 -8.74 15.24
CA SER A 589 -9.50 -7.58 15.06
C SER A 589 -8.80 -6.38 14.43
N ASN A 590 -9.59 -5.49 13.85
CA ASN A 590 -9.20 -4.15 13.45
C ASN A 590 -10.19 -3.14 14.05
N GLU A 591 -9.73 -2.24 14.90
CA GLU A 591 -10.61 -1.30 15.60
C GLU A 591 -10.27 0.15 15.23
N GLN A 592 -11.29 0.97 15.03
CA GLN A 592 -11.11 2.40 14.78
C GLN A 592 -10.71 3.11 16.08
N VAL A 593 -9.54 3.73 16.08
CA VAL A 593 -8.99 4.48 17.21
C VAL A 593 -9.48 5.92 17.12
N VAL A 594 -9.12 6.60 16.03
CA VAL A 594 -9.51 7.97 15.70
C VAL A 594 -10.13 7.96 14.30
N PRO A 595 -11.40 8.35 14.12
CA PRO A 595 -12.07 8.24 12.82
C PRO A 595 -11.59 9.23 11.77
N GLU A 596 -11.10 10.40 12.20
CA GLU A 596 -10.52 11.41 11.34
C GLU A 596 -9.59 12.26 12.20
N SER A 597 -8.42 12.58 11.66
CA SER A 597 -7.42 13.46 12.24
C SER A 597 -6.90 14.39 11.15
N VAL A 598 -6.05 15.33 11.52
CA VAL A 598 -5.15 15.92 10.52
C VAL A 598 -4.24 14.82 9.96
N ALA A 599 -3.76 15.02 8.73
CA ALA A 599 -2.89 14.06 8.04
C ALA A 599 -1.74 13.57 8.94
N VAL A 600 -1.71 12.26 9.21
CA VAL A 600 -0.72 11.62 10.08
C VAL A 600 0.53 11.30 9.25
N LEU A 601 1.62 11.97 9.57
CA LEU A 601 2.90 11.85 8.87
C LEU A 601 3.72 10.64 9.32
N ALA A 602 3.66 10.33 10.61
CA ALA A 602 4.53 9.33 11.22
C ALA A 602 4.00 8.95 12.61
N PHE A 603 4.62 7.96 13.21
CA PHE A 603 4.43 7.57 14.60
C PHE A 603 5.76 7.63 15.33
N GLY A 604 5.71 7.77 16.64
CA GLY A 604 6.86 7.65 17.53
C GLY A 604 6.52 6.91 18.79
N GLU A 605 7.55 6.56 19.57
CA GLU A 605 7.40 5.88 20.84
C GLU A 605 8.34 6.44 21.90
N ASP A 606 7.99 6.27 23.18
CA ASP A 606 8.88 6.52 24.31
C ASP A 606 9.37 5.23 24.98
N GLN A 607 10.25 5.37 25.97
CA GLN A 607 10.81 4.26 26.75
C GLN A 607 9.79 3.46 27.55
N ASN A 608 8.60 4.00 27.78
CA ASN A 608 7.51 3.34 28.50
C ASN A 608 6.54 2.61 27.55
N GLY A 609 6.79 2.66 26.24
CA GLY A 609 5.93 2.06 25.23
C GLY A 609 4.67 2.90 24.93
N GLU A 610 4.65 4.18 25.33
CA GLU A 610 3.63 5.12 24.87
C GLU A 610 3.87 5.41 23.39
N VAL A 611 2.81 5.44 22.60
CA VAL A 611 2.88 5.75 21.17
C VAL A 611 2.26 7.11 20.90
N TYR A 612 2.95 7.88 20.07
CA TYR A 612 2.55 9.18 19.59
C TYR A 612 2.31 9.11 18.09
N TYR A 613 1.42 9.94 17.58
CA TYR A 613 1.30 10.18 16.15
C TYR A 613 1.69 11.63 15.83
N LEU A 614 2.33 11.80 14.67
CA LEU A 614 3.00 13.03 14.26
C LEU A 614 2.27 13.65 13.09
N THR A 615 2.09 14.97 13.12
CA THR A 615 1.29 15.69 12.12
C THR A 615 2.05 16.88 11.56
N ASN A 616 1.62 17.37 10.40
CA ASN A 616 2.12 18.63 9.85
C ASN A 616 1.56 19.83 10.65
N SER A 617 2.39 20.78 11.08
CA SER A 617 1.92 21.91 11.90
C SER A 617 2.56 23.24 11.54
N SER A 618 1.77 24.29 11.33
CA SER A 618 2.27 25.66 11.19
C SER A 618 2.50 26.39 12.52
N ARG A 619 2.22 25.73 13.66
CA ARG A 619 2.35 26.31 15.01
C ARG A 619 3.36 25.58 15.90
N GLY A 620 3.98 24.52 15.39
CA GLY A 620 4.89 23.65 16.16
C GLY A 620 4.16 22.53 16.94
N GLU A 621 2.84 22.60 17.03
CA GLU A 621 1.94 21.61 17.64
C GLU A 621 1.82 20.35 16.76
N SER A 622 2.81 19.44 16.84
CA SER A 622 2.94 18.32 15.89
C SER A 622 2.91 16.93 16.53
N ILE A 623 2.95 16.83 17.86
CA ILE A 623 3.04 15.55 18.59
C ILE A 623 1.77 15.34 19.37
N TYR A 624 1.05 14.28 19.02
CA TYR A 624 -0.20 13.91 19.65
C TYR A 624 -0.10 12.54 20.30
N ARG A 625 -0.80 12.38 21.42
CA ARG A 625 -1.05 11.10 22.08
C ARG A 625 -2.55 10.82 22.08
N PHE A 626 -2.92 9.58 22.36
CA PHE A 626 -4.32 9.19 22.44
C PHE A 626 -4.93 9.55 23.80
N GLY A 627 -6.14 10.09 23.81
CA GLY A 627 -6.92 10.47 24.98
C GLY A 627 -8.33 9.89 24.94
N LYS A 628 -9.00 9.86 26.09
CA LYS A 628 -10.41 9.43 26.23
C LYS A 628 -11.38 10.60 26.10
#